data_AF-A0A9P4V7S5-F1
#
_entry.id   AF-A0A9P4V7S5-F1
#
_cell.length_a   1.000
_cell.length_b   1.000
_cell.length_c   1.000
_cell.angle_alpha   90.00
_cell.angle_beta   90.00
_cell.angle_gamma   90.00
#
_symmetry.space_group_name_H-M   'P 1'
#
loop_
_entity.id
_entity.type
_entity.pdbx_description
1 polymer ?
#
loop_
_entity_poly.entity_id
_entity_poly.type
_entity_poly.pdbx_seq_one_letter_code
_entity_poly.pdbx_strand_id
1 'polypeptide(L)'
;MRKASVPVEEAVNREITRRIRDFYPGGRKLKYQSPKPWEPNTSFVNCYDGPKENVGYHSDQLTYLGPRAVIGSLSLGVAREFRVRKILAEDDEHRKDDGSLADAQGQISIHLPHNSLLIMHAEMQEEWKHSIAPALAIDPHPLAGNRRLNITYRCYKANLHPNFTPKCECGVPTVLRCATRRKESRGRYMWMCHTNYVPGEKGCGYFQWAEFDDDGDPPWAAKAKAMVKTQQEAKPHNGKDAD
;
A
#
# COMPACT_ATOMS: atom_id res chain seq x y z
N MET A 1 17.29 8.51 3.83
CA MET A 1 16.28 7.61 3.22
C MET A 1 16.92 6.58 2.30
N ARG A 2 17.60 6.97 1.21
CA ARG A 2 18.27 6.01 0.28
C ARG A 2 19.25 5.03 0.96
N LYS A 3 19.96 5.44 2.02
CA LYS A 3 20.83 4.52 2.78
C LYS A 3 20.06 3.40 3.50
N ALA A 4 18.85 3.69 3.97
CA ALA A 4 18.02 2.71 4.67
C ALA A 4 17.17 1.86 3.71
N SER A 5 17.08 2.22 2.43
CA SER A 5 16.27 1.43 1.48
C SER A 5 16.87 0.06 1.20
N VAL A 6 18.20 -0.07 1.14
CA VAL A 6 18.90 -1.35 0.91
C VAL A 6 18.59 -2.39 2.00
N PRO A 7 18.83 -2.12 3.30
CA PRO A 7 18.50 -3.11 4.33
C PRO A 7 16.99 -3.38 4.45
N VAL A 8 16.13 -2.40 4.11
CA VAL A 8 14.69 -2.61 4.04
C VAL A 8 14.32 -3.53 2.88
N GLU A 9 14.89 -3.32 1.70
CA GLU A 9 14.72 -4.15 0.51
C GLU A 9 15.12 -5.61 0.77
N GLU A 10 16.30 -5.83 1.36
CA GLU A 10 16.77 -7.15 1.73
C GLU A 10 15.83 -7.83 2.75
N ALA A 11 15.41 -7.10 3.78
CA ALA A 11 14.51 -7.62 4.78
C ALA A 11 13.12 -7.97 4.21
N VAL A 12 12.57 -7.10 3.36
CA VAL A 12 11.27 -7.32 2.72
C VAL A 12 11.33 -8.52 1.77
N ASN A 13 12.35 -8.62 0.92
CA ASN A 13 12.50 -9.76 -0.01
C ASN A 13 12.70 -11.09 0.74
N ARG A 14 13.47 -11.09 1.83
CA ARG A 14 13.62 -12.25 2.70
C ARG A 14 12.28 -12.68 3.30
N GLU A 15 11.50 -11.72 3.81
CA GLU A 15 10.18 -12.03 4.38
C GLU A 15 9.17 -12.45 3.32
N ILE A 16 9.20 -11.88 2.10
CA ILE A 16 8.37 -12.36 0.98
C ILE A 16 8.67 -13.83 0.70
N THR A 17 9.95 -14.18 0.58
CA THR A 17 10.40 -15.56 0.32
C THR A 17 9.95 -16.50 1.45
N ARG A 18 10.18 -16.10 2.71
CA ARG A 18 9.73 -16.86 3.90
C ARG A 18 8.22 -17.06 3.89
N ARG A 19 7.45 -16.00 3.62
CA ARG A 19 5.99 -16.02 3.62
C ARG A 19 5.44 -16.97 2.57
N ILE A 20 5.98 -16.91 1.36
CA ILE A 20 5.60 -17.81 0.25
C ILE A 20 5.90 -19.27 0.63
N ARG A 21 7.12 -19.55 1.10
CA ARG A 21 7.56 -20.91 1.44
C ARG A 21 6.76 -21.52 2.58
N ASP A 22 6.55 -20.77 3.66
CA ASP A 22 6.09 -21.33 4.94
C ASP A 22 4.57 -21.18 5.15
N PHE A 23 3.92 -20.20 4.50
CA PHE A 23 2.52 -19.85 4.79
C PHE A 23 1.59 -19.88 3.58
N TYR A 24 2.09 -19.79 2.35
CA TYR A 24 1.21 -19.78 1.18
C TYR A 24 0.89 -21.17 0.64
N PRO A 25 -0.32 -21.37 0.06
CA PRO A 25 -0.74 -22.68 -0.42
C PRO A 25 0.24 -23.30 -1.42
N GLY A 26 0.82 -24.43 -1.03
CA GLY A 26 1.78 -25.17 -1.86
C GLY A 26 3.10 -24.44 -2.10
N GLY A 27 3.50 -23.50 -1.23
CA GLY A 27 4.79 -22.82 -1.34
C GLY A 27 4.90 -21.88 -2.54
N ARG A 28 3.76 -21.42 -3.08
CA ARG A 28 3.67 -20.61 -4.30
C ARG A 28 3.13 -19.22 -4.01
N LYS A 29 3.52 -18.25 -4.84
CA LYS A 29 2.97 -16.89 -4.78
C LYS A 29 1.46 -16.91 -4.95
N LEU A 30 0.79 -15.90 -4.42
CA LEU A 30 -0.65 -15.71 -4.61
C LEU A 30 -0.94 -15.24 -6.03
N LYS A 31 -2.17 -15.49 -6.50
CA LYS A 31 -2.67 -14.89 -7.74
C LYS A 31 -2.57 -13.36 -7.66
N TYR A 32 -2.09 -12.75 -8.74
CA TYR A 32 -1.80 -11.32 -8.89
C TYR A 32 -0.58 -10.81 -8.11
N GLN A 33 0.12 -11.66 -7.36
CA GLN A 33 1.35 -11.27 -6.69
C GLN A 33 2.50 -11.32 -7.70
N SER A 34 3.32 -10.27 -7.73
CA SER A 34 4.49 -10.25 -8.61
C SER A 34 5.54 -11.28 -8.16
N PRO A 35 6.16 -12.03 -9.09
CA PRO A 35 7.28 -12.92 -8.79
C PRO A 35 8.63 -12.21 -8.73
N LYS A 36 8.68 -10.93 -9.16
CA LYS A 36 9.92 -10.16 -9.22
C LYS A 36 10.36 -9.75 -7.81
N PRO A 37 11.67 -9.56 -7.58
CA PRO A 37 12.15 -8.93 -6.36
C PRO A 37 11.40 -7.62 -6.09
N TRP A 38 11.05 -7.41 -4.83
CA TRP A 38 10.46 -6.17 -4.39
C TRP A 38 11.54 -5.09 -4.32
N GLU A 39 11.36 -4.01 -5.07
CA GLU A 39 12.33 -2.90 -5.14
C GLU A 39 11.66 -1.60 -4.65
N PRO A 40 12.10 -1.03 -3.52
CA PRO A 40 11.56 0.23 -3.02
C PRO A 40 11.99 1.39 -3.91
N ASN A 41 11.08 1.84 -4.77
CA ASN A 41 11.32 2.98 -5.64
C ASN A 41 10.64 4.27 -5.18
N THR A 42 9.80 4.19 -4.15
CA THR A 42 9.08 5.33 -3.56
C THR A 42 9.03 5.20 -2.04
N SER A 43 9.12 6.32 -1.33
CA SER A 43 8.89 6.34 0.12
C SER A 43 8.15 7.59 0.58
N PHE A 44 7.29 7.44 1.59
CA PHE A 44 6.65 8.56 2.29
C PHE A 44 7.16 8.64 3.72
N VAL A 45 7.36 9.86 4.22
CA VAL A 45 7.75 10.10 5.60
C VAL A 45 6.60 10.76 6.33
N ASN A 46 6.16 10.14 7.42
CA ASN A 46 5.22 10.73 8.36
C ASN A 46 5.96 11.09 9.65
N CYS A 47 5.67 12.27 10.19
CA CYS A 47 6.12 12.70 11.51
C CYS A 47 4.90 12.87 12.41
N TYR A 48 4.86 12.13 13.50
CA TYR A 48 3.84 12.26 14.55
C TYR A 48 4.51 12.98 15.72
N ASP A 49 4.26 14.29 15.86
CA ASP A 49 4.82 15.14 16.91
C ASP A 49 3.90 15.15 18.13
N GLY A 50 4.03 14.13 18.97
CA GLY A 50 3.27 14.00 20.21
C GLY A 50 2.13 12.97 20.18
N PRO A 51 1.44 12.79 21.32
CA PRO A 51 0.53 11.66 21.55
C PRO A 51 -0.81 11.76 20.79
N LYS A 52 -1.25 12.97 20.43
CA LYS A 52 -2.56 13.18 19.75
C LYS A 52 -2.53 12.92 18.25
N GLU A 53 -1.35 13.01 17.63
CA GLU A 53 -1.14 12.76 16.21
C GLU A 53 -1.51 11.32 15.84
N ASN A 54 -2.24 11.15 14.74
CA ASN A 54 -2.81 9.86 14.37
C ASN A 54 -3.05 9.77 12.86
N VAL A 55 -3.31 8.55 12.39
CA VAL A 55 -3.91 8.32 11.08
C VAL A 55 -5.02 7.30 11.25
N GLY A 56 -6.23 7.66 10.84
CA GLY A 56 -7.40 6.80 10.95
C GLY A 56 -7.30 5.53 10.11
N TYR A 57 -8.23 4.61 10.32
CA TYR A 57 -8.26 3.33 9.60
C TYR A 57 -8.37 3.49 8.09
N HIS A 58 -7.36 3.02 7.37
CA HIS A 58 -7.30 3.05 5.92
C HIS A 58 -6.58 1.82 5.35
N SER A 59 -6.65 1.67 4.03
CA SER A 59 -5.78 0.80 3.26
C SER A 59 -5.07 1.68 2.23
N ASP A 60 -3.85 1.33 1.85
CA ASP A 60 -3.08 2.11 0.90
C ASP A 60 -3.76 2.12 -0.47
N GLN A 61 -3.71 3.26 -1.17
CA GLN A 61 -4.27 3.38 -2.50
C GLN A 61 -3.52 2.49 -3.50
N LEU A 62 -4.25 1.57 -4.14
CA LEU A 62 -3.65 0.53 -4.98
C LEU A 62 -3.19 1.02 -6.35
N THR A 63 -3.55 2.22 -6.82
CA THR A 63 -3.33 2.64 -8.21
C THR A 63 -1.89 2.40 -8.67
N TYR A 64 -0.88 2.92 -7.98
CA TYR A 64 0.52 2.72 -8.35
C TYR A 64 1.12 1.41 -7.83
N LEU A 65 0.54 0.85 -6.77
CA LEU A 65 1.03 -0.37 -6.11
C LEU A 65 0.65 -1.64 -6.88
N GLY A 66 -0.56 -1.65 -7.44
CA GLY A 66 -1.18 -2.81 -8.03
C GLY A 66 -1.75 -3.79 -6.99
N PRO A 67 -2.30 -4.90 -7.48
CA PRO A 67 -2.82 -5.97 -6.62
C PRO A 67 -1.69 -6.62 -5.80
N ARG A 68 -2.03 -7.12 -4.61
CA ARG A 68 -1.16 -7.93 -3.74
C ARG A 68 0.18 -7.26 -3.41
N ALA A 69 0.17 -5.95 -3.25
CA ALA A 69 1.36 -5.17 -2.97
C ALA A 69 1.91 -5.43 -1.57
N VAL A 70 3.24 -5.44 -1.46
CA VAL A 70 3.98 -5.53 -0.19
C VAL A 70 4.52 -4.14 0.17
N ILE A 71 4.46 -3.78 1.44
CA ILE A 71 4.86 -2.46 1.94
C ILE A 71 5.76 -2.62 3.17
N GLY A 72 6.92 -1.96 3.16
CA GLY A 72 7.84 -1.91 4.30
C GLY A 72 7.72 -0.59 5.04
N SER A 73 7.48 -0.62 6.36
CA SER A 73 7.29 0.57 7.19
C SER A 73 8.30 0.61 8.33
N LEU A 74 9.30 1.49 8.21
CA LEU A 74 10.35 1.66 9.21
C LEU A 74 9.94 2.73 10.24
N SER A 75 9.92 2.36 11.53
CA SER A 75 9.57 3.23 12.64
C SER A 75 10.80 3.69 13.41
N LEU A 76 10.93 5.00 13.64
CA LEU A 76 12.04 5.63 14.39
C LEU A 76 11.47 6.63 15.42
N GLY A 77 12.24 6.93 16.48
CA GLY A 77 11.77 7.75 17.60
C GLY A 77 10.76 7.03 18.50
N VAL A 78 9.74 7.76 18.93
CA VAL A 78 8.74 7.32 19.91
C VAL A 78 7.98 6.07 19.45
N ALA A 79 7.80 5.12 20.37
CA ALA A 79 7.01 3.93 20.14
C ALA A 79 5.51 4.25 20.00
N ARG A 80 4.83 3.61 19.05
CA ARG A 80 3.38 3.76 18.86
C ARG A 80 2.73 2.43 18.50
N GLU A 81 1.41 2.35 18.73
CA GLU A 81 0.62 1.22 18.30
C GLU A 81 0.17 1.38 16.85
N PHE A 82 0.55 0.40 16.04
CA PHE A 82 -0.04 0.17 14.73
C PHE A 82 -1.19 -0.81 14.88
N ARG A 83 -2.40 -0.37 14.56
CA ARG A 83 -3.61 -1.15 14.77
C ARG A 83 -4.16 -1.62 13.44
N VAL A 84 -4.50 -2.90 13.35
CA VAL A 84 -5.11 -3.51 12.18
C VAL A 84 -6.45 -4.13 12.51
N ARG A 85 -7.38 -4.08 11.55
CA ARG A 85 -8.69 -4.76 11.63
C ARG A 85 -9.09 -5.27 10.25
N LYS A 86 -9.75 -6.41 10.19
CA LYS A 86 -10.32 -6.93 8.93
C LYS A 86 -11.39 -5.97 8.39
N ILE A 87 -11.49 -5.87 7.06
CA ILE A 87 -12.49 -5.02 6.40
C ILE A 87 -13.90 -5.60 6.58
N LEU A 88 -14.03 -6.92 6.68
CA LEU A 88 -15.29 -7.62 6.97
C LEU A 88 -15.01 -8.76 7.94
N ALA A 89 -15.88 -8.92 8.93
CA ALA A 89 -15.92 -10.12 9.77
C ALA A 89 -16.40 -11.32 8.94
N GLU A 90 -15.86 -12.52 9.23
CA GLU A 90 -16.20 -13.77 8.52
C GLU A 90 -17.63 -14.24 8.79
N ASP A 91 -18.33 -13.60 9.73
CA ASP A 91 -19.73 -13.87 10.05
C ASP A 91 -20.59 -12.63 9.75
N ASP A 92 -21.43 -12.71 8.71
CA ASP A 92 -22.38 -11.67 8.29
C ASP A 92 -23.44 -11.33 9.37
N GLU A 93 -23.47 -12.03 10.51
CA GLU A 93 -24.44 -11.84 11.60
C GLU A 93 -24.13 -10.65 12.51
N HIS A 94 -22.93 -10.07 12.49
CA HIS A 94 -22.52 -9.04 13.46
C HIS A 94 -22.46 -7.61 12.86
N ARG A 95 -23.30 -7.33 11.86
CA ARG A 95 -23.47 -5.98 11.29
C ARG A 95 -24.25 -5.10 12.27
N LYS A 96 -23.60 -4.11 12.87
CA LYS A 96 -24.29 -2.98 13.51
C LYS A 96 -24.97 -2.11 12.43
N ASP A 97 -26.13 -1.55 12.75
CA ASP A 97 -26.95 -0.71 11.84
C ASP A 97 -26.23 0.57 11.33
N ASP A 98 -25.13 0.98 11.97
CA ASP A 98 -24.32 2.14 11.57
C ASP A 98 -23.25 1.81 10.49
N GLY A 99 -23.18 0.55 10.03
CA GLY A 99 -22.21 0.11 9.03
C GLY A 99 -20.78 -0.09 9.54
N SER A 100 -20.56 -0.01 10.86
CA SER A 100 -19.28 -0.36 11.49
C SER A 100 -19.17 -1.89 11.67
N LEU A 101 -18.50 -2.52 10.71
CA LEU A 101 -18.41 -3.98 10.56
C LEU A 101 -17.19 -4.62 11.23
N ALA A 102 -16.47 -3.87 12.07
CA ALA A 102 -15.06 -4.18 12.38
C ALA A 102 -14.75 -4.47 13.87
N ASP A 103 -15.75 -4.49 14.74
CA ASP A 103 -15.52 -4.75 16.18
C ASP A 103 -15.64 -6.24 16.56
N ALA A 104 -16.27 -7.08 15.71
CA ALA A 104 -16.59 -8.47 16.07
C ALA A 104 -15.39 -9.44 15.99
N GLN A 105 -14.44 -9.21 15.08
CA GLN A 105 -13.24 -10.07 14.93
C GLN A 105 -12.01 -9.57 15.71
N GLY A 106 -12.15 -8.47 16.45
CA GLY A 106 -11.07 -7.88 17.24
C GLY A 106 -10.07 -7.07 16.41
N GLN A 107 -9.67 -5.95 17.01
CA GLN A 107 -8.54 -5.16 16.54
C GLN A 107 -7.24 -5.82 17.04
N ILE A 108 -6.24 -5.94 16.16
CA ILE A 108 -4.89 -6.34 16.56
C ILE A 108 -4.05 -5.08 16.73
N SER A 109 -3.49 -4.87 17.92
CA SER A 109 -2.53 -3.80 18.21
C SER A 109 -1.11 -4.34 18.17
N ILE A 110 -0.28 -3.76 17.31
CA ILE A 110 1.13 -4.10 17.15
C ILE A 110 1.95 -2.95 17.73
N HIS A 111 2.73 -3.23 18.78
CA HIS A 111 3.64 -2.25 19.35
C HIS A 111 4.86 -2.07 18.43
N LEU A 112 5.08 -0.84 17.94
CA LEU A 112 6.20 -0.51 17.06
C LEU A 112 7.21 0.36 17.81
N PRO A 113 8.27 -0.23 18.41
CA PRO A 113 9.31 0.54 19.07
C PRO A 113 10.23 1.25 18.07
N HIS A 114 11.15 2.06 18.59
CA HIS A 114 12.25 2.63 17.81
C HIS A 114 13.00 1.53 17.05
N ASN A 115 13.38 1.83 15.80
CA ASN A 115 14.20 0.96 14.96
C ASN A 115 13.52 -0.38 14.62
N SER A 116 12.19 -0.39 14.51
CA SER A 116 11.40 -1.53 14.07
C SER A 116 10.98 -1.41 12.61
N LEU A 117 11.00 -2.52 11.87
CA LEU A 117 10.47 -2.62 10.52
C LEU A 117 9.21 -3.48 10.52
N LEU A 118 8.07 -2.87 10.20
CA LEU A 118 6.81 -3.58 9.96
C LEU A 118 6.69 -3.90 8.47
N ILE A 119 6.40 -5.16 8.14
CA ILE A 119 6.19 -5.59 6.75
C ILE A 119 4.72 -5.98 6.59
N MET A 120 4.02 -5.19 5.79
CA MET A 120 2.67 -5.50 5.33
C MET A 120 2.77 -6.41 4.11
N HIS A 121 2.57 -7.70 4.32
CA HIS A 121 2.59 -8.70 3.24
C HIS A 121 1.44 -8.48 2.23
N ALA A 122 1.50 -9.23 1.12
CA ALA A 122 0.38 -9.30 0.19
C ALA A 122 -0.92 -9.64 0.95
N GLU A 123 -2.06 -9.21 0.41
CA GLU A 123 -3.40 -9.29 1.01
C GLU A 123 -3.70 -8.20 2.06
N MET A 124 -2.68 -7.58 2.66
CA MET A 124 -2.90 -6.58 3.71
C MET A 124 -3.77 -5.41 3.25
N GLN A 125 -3.58 -4.92 2.01
CA GLN A 125 -4.33 -3.77 1.50
C GLN A 125 -5.73 -4.15 1.00
N GLU A 126 -5.95 -5.42 0.69
CA GLU A 126 -7.22 -5.94 0.21
C GLU A 126 -8.16 -6.36 1.34
N GLU A 127 -7.61 -6.87 2.44
CA GLU A 127 -8.38 -7.53 3.50
C GLU A 127 -8.40 -6.75 4.81
N TRP A 128 -7.43 -5.87 5.03
CA TRP A 128 -7.24 -5.18 6.30
C TRP A 128 -7.24 -3.66 6.13
N LYS A 129 -7.69 -2.99 7.18
CA LYS A 129 -7.42 -1.57 7.39
C LYS A 129 -6.43 -1.43 8.53
N HIS A 130 -5.58 -0.42 8.44
CA HIS A 130 -4.59 -0.11 9.44
C HIS A 130 -4.65 1.36 9.87
N SER A 131 -4.14 1.65 11.07
CA SER A 131 -4.13 2.97 11.67
C SER A 131 -2.96 3.14 12.64
N ILE A 132 -2.59 4.40 12.92
CA ILE A 132 -1.82 4.76 14.12
C ILE A 132 -2.80 5.50 15.02
N ALA A 133 -3.10 4.94 16.20
CA ALA A 133 -4.01 5.58 17.14
C ALA A 133 -3.33 6.71 17.93
N PRO A 134 -4.12 7.71 18.39
CA PRO A 134 -3.69 8.57 19.48
C PRO A 134 -3.30 7.75 20.70
N ALA A 135 -2.31 8.22 21.45
CA ALA A 135 -1.95 7.69 22.75
C ALA A 135 -2.38 8.66 23.85
N LEU A 136 -2.63 8.15 25.07
CA LEU A 136 -2.87 9.02 26.23
C LEU A 136 -1.55 9.67 26.69
N ALA A 137 -0.48 8.89 26.68
CA ALA A 137 0.87 9.30 27.01
C ALA A 137 1.86 8.63 26.06
N ILE A 138 3.05 9.21 25.94
CA ILE A 138 4.19 8.66 25.21
C ILE A 138 5.44 8.84 26.05
N ASP A 139 6.35 7.88 25.95
CA ASP A 139 7.69 8.01 26.52
C ASP A 139 8.58 8.75 25.52
N PRO A 140 9.17 9.90 25.91
CA PRO A 140 10.07 10.63 25.02
C PRO A 140 11.30 9.80 24.64
N HIS A 141 11.63 9.79 23.35
CA HIS A 141 12.84 9.15 22.84
C HIS A 141 14.06 10.06 23.10
N PRO A 142 15.22 9.54 23.58
CA PRO A 142 16.37 10.36 23.98
C PRO A 142 16.88 11.34 22.91
N LEU A 143 16.77 10.96 21.63
CA LEU A 143 17.20 11.79 20.49
C LEU A 143 16.05 12.49 19.77
N ALA A 144 14.86 11.90 19.77
CA ALA A 144 13.74 12.38 18.94
C ALA A 144 12.70 13.15 19.76
N GLY A 145 12.88 13.25 21.08
CA GLY A 145 11.90 13.78 22.01
C GLY A 145 10.56 13.08 21.84
N ASN A 146 9.51 13.85 21.58
CA ASN A 146 8.14 13.35 21.47
C ASN A 146 7.76 12.84 20.08
N ARG A 147 8.71 12.80 19.13
CA ARG A 147 8.44 12.52 17.72
C ARG A 147 8.60 11.05 17.40
N ARG A 148 7.61 10.52 16.67
CA ARG A 148 7.76 9.29 15.89
C ARG A 148 7.92 9.65 14.42
N LEU A 149 8.97 9.14 13.79
CA LEU A 149 9.14 9.18 12.35
C LEU A 149 8.80 7.81 11.77
N ASN A 150 8.06 7.79 10.67
CA ASN A 150 7.73 6.57 9.95
C ASN A 150 8.08 6.74 8.48
N ILE A 151 8.91 5.85 7.95
CA ILE A 151 9.28 5.82 6.54
C ILE A 151 8.60 4.61 5.91
N THR A 152 7.57 4.86 5.09
CA THR A 152 6.84 3.82 4.36
C THR A 152 7.41 3.67 2.97
N TYR A 153 8.11 2.57 2.71
CA TYR A 153 8.66 2.19 1.41
C TYR A 153 7.65 1.39 0.60
N ARG A 154 7.55 1.72 -0.69
CA ARG A 154 6.61 1.14 -1.65
C ARG A 154 7.34 0.81 -2.96
N CYS A 155 6.89 -0.24 -3.62
CA CYS A 155 7.31 -0.62 -4.98
C CYS A 155 6.20 -0.21 -5.97
N TYR A 156 6.31 0.97 -6.57
CA TYR A 156 5.36 1.44 -7.58
C TYR A 156 5.63 0.78 -8.93
N LYS A 157 4.58 0.29 -9.57
CA LYS A 157 4.67 -0.35 -10.89
C LYS A 157 4.55 0.71 -11.98
N ALA A 158 5.55 0.83 -12.84
CA ALA A 158 5.57 1.80 -13.93
C ALA A 158 4.39 1.63 -14.90
N ASN A 159 3.95 0.38 -15.12
CA ASN A 159 2.79 0.06 -15.94
C ASN A 159 1.44 0.46 -15.31
N LEU A 160 1.42 0.92 -14.06
CA LEU A 160 0.23 1.47 -13.41
C LEU A 160 0.31 2.99 -13.22
N HIS A 161 1.26 3.65 -13.87
CA HIS A 161 1.28 5.11 -13.93
C HIS A 161 -0.02 5.63 -14.59
N PRO A 162 -0.60 6.75 -14.11
CA PRO A 162 -1.82 7.36 -14.68
C PRO A 162 -1.82 7.70 -16.18
N ASN A 163 -0.66 7.61 -16.83
CA ASN A 163 -0.53 7.76 -18.27
C ASN A 163 -1.01 6.51 -19.03
N PHE A 164 -1.09 5.37 -18.35
CA PHE A 164 -1.48 4.08 -18.90
C PHE A 164 -2.81 3.57 -18.35
N THR A 165 -3.23 4.02 -17.16
CA THR A 165 -4.49 3.57 -16.56
C THR A 165 -5.70 4.15 -17.30
N PRO A 166 -6.87 3.49 -17.23
CA PRO A 166 -8.09 3.99 -17.84
C PRO A 166 -8.43 5.39 -17.33
N LYS A 167 -8.94 6.25 -18.21
CA LYS A 167 -9.53 7.54 -17.85
C LYS A 167 -11.03 7.40 -17.72
N CYS A 168 -11.62 8.10 -16.76
CA CYS A 168 -13.06 8.20 -16.65
C CYS A 168 -13.62 9.25 -17.62
N GLU A 169 -14.95 9.41 -17.63
CA GLU A 169 -15.65 10.41 -18.45
C GLU A 169 -15.31 11.86 -18.10
N CYS A 170 -14.79 12.12 -16.88
CA CYS A 170 -14.26 13.44 -16.51
C CYS A 170 -12.88 13.73 -17.13
N GLY A 171 -12.31 12.80 -17.91
CA GLY A 171 -10.98 12.93 -18.52
C GLY A 171 -9.80 12.71 -17.57
N VAL A 172 -10.05 12.40 -16.30
CA VAL A 172 -9.02 12.13 -15.30
C VAL A 172 -8.70 10.63 -15.19
N PRO A 173 -7.46 10.26 -14.84
CA PRO A 173 -7.10 8.88 -14.57
C PRO A 173 -7.93 8.28 -13.43
N THR A 174 -8.35 7.04 -13.60
CA THR A 174 -9.10 6.29 -12.59
C THR A 174 -8.21 5.80 -11.45
N VAL A 175 -8.82 5.50 -10.31
CA VAL A 175 -8.15 4.84 -9.18
C VAL A 175 -8.46 3.34 -9.15
N LEU A 176 -7.46 2.55 -8.79
CA LEU A 176 -7.63 1.11 -8.56
C LEU A 176 -8.14 0.87 -7.15
N ARG A 177 -9.16 0.02 -7.01
CA ARG A 177 -9.65 -0.46 -5.71
C ARG A 177 -9.92 -1.96 -5.74
N CYS A 178 -9.80 -2.60 -4.58
CA CYS A 178 -10.29 -3.95 -4.38
C CYS A 178 -11.76 -3.90 -3.92
N ALA A 179 -12.61 -4.70 -4.55
CA ALA A 179 -13.99 -4.88 -4.16
C ALA A 179 -14.03 -5.75 -2.89
N THR A 180 -14.59 -5.19 -1.82
CA THR A 180 -14.67 -5.86 -0.52
C THR A 180 -16.12 -6.12 -0.09
N ARG A 181 -17.06 -5.25 -0.48
CA ARG A 181 -18.45 -5.22 0.04
C ARG A 181 -19.31 -6.44 -0.30
N ARG A 182 -19.33 -6.90 -1.56
CA ARG A 182 -20.20 -8.01 -2.00
C ARG A 182 -19.40 -9.29 -2.12
N LYS A 183 -19.94 -10.39 -1.58
CA LYS A 183 -19.27 -11.70 -1.50
C LYS A 183 -18.86 -12.22 -2.87
N GLU A 184 -19.71 -12.06 -3.88
CA GLU A 184 -19.51 -12.55 -5.25
C GLU A 184 -18.37 -11.81 -5.99
N SER A 185 -18.12 -10.56 -5.59
CA SER A 185 -17.09 -9.72 -6.19
C SER A 185 -15.84 -9.56 -5.34
N ARG A 186 -15.82 -10.16 -4.15
CA ARG A 186 -14.77 -9.93 -3.16
C ARG A 186 -13.42 -10.36 -3.72
N GLY A 187 -12.40 -9.52 -3.53
CA GLY A 187 -11.05 -9.76 -4.03
C GLY A 187 -10.86 -9.42 -5.52
N ARG A 188 -11.91 -9.01 -6.23
CA ARG A 188 -11.78 -8.47 -7.60
C ARG A 188 -11.36 -7.01 -7.55
N TYR A 189 -10.61 -6.57 -8.55
CA TYR A 189 -10.14 -5.19 -8.64
C TYR A 189 -10.98 -4.40 -9.64
N MET A 190 -11.14 -3.11 -9.39
CA MET A 190 -11.95 -2.22 -10.22
C MET A 190 -11.28 -0.85 -10.37
N TRP A 191 -11.38 -0.30 -11.56
CA TRP A 191 -11.06 1.09 -11.90
C TRP A 191 -12.31 1.94 -11.66
N MET A 192 -12.17 3.03 -10.89
CA MET A 192 -13.29 3.93 -10.62
C MET A 192 -12.89 5.39 -10.76
N CYS A 193 -13.88 6.22 -11.10
CA CYS A 193 -13.76 7.66 -10.93
C CYS A 193 -13.56 8.03 -9.45
N HIS A 194 -12.76 9.06 -9.20
CA HIS A 194 -12.50 9.56 -7.86
C HIS A 194 -12.75 11.07 -7.70
N THR A 195 -13.30 11.74 -8.72
CA THR A 195 -13.54 13.20 -8.65
C THR A 195 -14.59 13.54 -7.60
N ASN A 196 -15.50 12.63 -7.26
CA ASN A 196 -16.46 12.80 -6.17
C ASN A 196 -15.81 12.94 -4.78
N TYR A 197 -14.52 12.63 -4.63
CA TYR A 197 -13.78 12.87 -3.38
C TYR A 197 -13.11 14.25 -3.35
N VAL A 198 -13.14 15.00 -4.45
CA VAL A 198 -12.65 16.38 -4.52
C VAL A 198 -13.79 17.31 -4.08
N PRO A 199 -13.57 18.19 -3.08
CA PRO A 199 -14.59 19.13 -2.64
C PRO A 199 -15.11 19.99 -3.81
N GLY A 200 -16.43 20.02 -4.00
CA GLY A 200 -17.08 20.82 -5.04
C GLY A 200 -17.26 20.12 -6.39
N GLU A 201 -16.64 18.96 -6.61
CA GLU A 201 -16.71 18.22 -7.87
C GLU A 201 -17.79 17.13 -7.85
N LYS A 202 -18.42 16.89 -9.01
CA LYS A 202 -19.33 15.75 -9.20
C LYS A 202 -18.59 14.59 -9.87
N GLY A 203 -18.78 13.38 -9.37
CA GLY A 203 -18.29 12.16 -10.01
C GLY A 203 -19.15 11.73 -11.19
N CYS A 204 -18.53 11.24 -12.26
CA CYS A 204 -19.26 10.62 -13.38
C CYS A 204 -19.72 9.18 -13.11
N GLY A 205 -19.34 8.59 -11.96
CA GLY A 205 -19.71 7.22 -11.62
C GLY A 205 -19.02 6.13 -12.44
N TYR A 206 -18.04 6.48 -13.28
CA TYR A 206 -17.29 5.53 -14.11
C TYR A 206 -16.77 4.35 -13.28
N PHE A 207 -16.97 3.16 -13.85
CA PHE A 207 -16.62 1.88 -13.27
C PHE A 207 -16.18 0.91 -14.36
N GLN A 208 -15.06 0.22 -14.13
CA GLN A 208 -14.62 -0.88 -14.98
C GLN A 208 -13.96 -1.95 -14.11
N TRP A 209 -14.27 -3.23 -14.34
CA TRP A 209 -13.48 -4.31 -13.74
C TRP A 209 -12.04 -4.24 -14.26
N ALA A 210 -11.08 -4.34 -13.35
CA ALA A 210 -9.67 -4.40 -13.70
C ALA A 210 -9.29 -5.83 -14.05
N GLU A 211 -8.49 -5.96 -15.10
CA GLU A 211 -7.90 -7.22 -15.54
C GLU A 211 -6.42 -7.22 -15.20
N PHE A 212 -5.95 -8.34 -14.67
CA PHE A 212 -4.55 -8.59 -14.35
C PHE A 212 -4.22 -10.04 -14.70
N ASP A 213 -3.00 -10.27 -15.16
CA ASP A 213 -2.46 -11.63 -15.30
C ASP A 213 -2.06 -12.23 -13.93
N ASP A 214 -1.53 -13.45 -13.89
CA ASP A 214 -1.17 -14.10 -12.63
C ASP A 214 -0.10 -13.33 -11.81
N ASP A 215 0.71 -12.49 -12.46
CA ASP A 215 1.79 -11.69 -11.85
C ASP A 215 1.31 -10.29 -11.42
N GLY A 216 0.03 -9.98 -11.65
CA GLY A 216 -0.57 -8.71 -11.28
C GLY A 216 -0.19 -7.58 -12.24
N ASP A 217 0.17 -7.93 -13.49
CA ASP A 217 0.44 -6.99 -14.55
C ASP A 217 -0.82 -6.77 -15.41
N PRO A 218 -1.17 -5.52 -15.77
CA PRO A 218 -2.35 -5.22 -16.58
C PRO A 218 -2.13 -5.52 -18.07
N PRO A 219 -3.19 -5.58 -18.90
CA PRO A 219 -3.08 -5.88 -20.34
C PRO A 219 -2.12 -4.99 -21.13
N TRP A 220 -1.88 -3.75 -20.66
CA TRP A 220 -0.97 -2.79 -21.29
C TRP A 220 0.47 -2.83 -20.76
N ALA A 221 0.83 -3.79 -19.90
CA ALA A 221 2.14 -3.87 -19.26
C ALA A 221 3.31 -3.88 -20.27
N ALA A 222 3.17 -4.63 -21.37
CA ALA A 222 4.18 -4.71 -22.42
C ALA A 222 4.42 -3.35 -23.10
N LYS A 223 3.33 -2.61 -23.39
CA LYS A 223 3.40 -1.26 -23.98
C LYS A 223 4.07 -0.27 -23.03
N ALA A 224 3.72 -0.30 -21.75
CA ALA A 224 4.34 0.56 -20.76
C ALA A 224 5.84 0.28 -20.63
N LYS A 225 6.26 -0.99 -20.64
CA LYS A 225 7.67 -1.39 -20.59
C LYS A 225 8.46 -0.85 -21.79
N ALA A 226 7.90 -0.95 -23.00
CA ALA A 226 8.52 -0.42 -24.20
C ALA A 226 8.70 1.10 -24.13
N MET A 227 7.67 1.84 -23.69
CA MET A 227 7.73 3.31 -23.57
C MET A 227 8.73 3.78 -22.52
N VAL A 228 8.83 3.10 -21.36
CA VAL A 228 9.82 3.44 -20.33
C VAL A 228 11.23 3.21 -20.84
N LYS A 229 11.48 2.11 -21.58
CA LYS A 229 12.79 1.82 -22.17
C LYS A 229 13.22 2.93 -23.15
N THR A 230 12.33 3.32 -24.06
CA THR A 230 12.58 4.41 -25.02
C THR A 230 12.85 5.75 -24.32
N GLN A 231 12.14 6.06 -23.22
CA GLN A 231 12.36 7.29 -22.45
C GLN A 231 13.68 7.30 -21.66
N GLN A 232 14.17 6.13 -21.23
CA GLN A 232 15.47 6.00 -20.56
C GLN A 232 16.62 6.10 -21.56
N GLU A 233 16.47 5.53 -22.75
CA GLU A 233 17.44 5.63 -23.85
C GLU A 233 17.52 7.04 -24.46
N ALA A 234 16.42 7.82 -24.39
CA ALA A 234 16.36 9.18 -24.89
C ALA A 234 16.87 10.26 -23.90
N LYS A 235 17.22 9.91 -22.65
CA LYS A 235 17.84 10.87 -21.72
C LYS A 235 19.33 11.02 -22.07
N PRO A 236 19.81 12.21 -22.46
CA PRO A 236 21.24 12.40 -22.69
C PRO A 236 21.99 12.14 -21.38
N HIS A 237 23.05 11.35 -21.47
CA HIS A 237 24.01 11.15 -20.40
C HIS A 237 24.66 12.50 -20.10
N ASN A 238 24.13 13.25 -19.14
CA ASN A 238 24.87 14.37 -18.55
C ASN A 238 25.97 13.80 -17.66
N GLY A 239 26.98 13.21 -18.31
CA GLY A 239 28.32 13.16 -17.76
C GLY A 239 28.85 14.58 -17.77
N LYS A 240 28.82 15.21 -16.60
CA LYS A 240 29.82 16.23 -16.28
C LYS A 240 30.58 15.70 -15.08
N ASP A 241 31.70 15.06 -15.40
CA ASP A 241 32.92 15.27 -14.66
C ASP A 241 33.13 16.79 -14.53
N ALA A 242 33.26 17.25 -13.30
CA ALA A 242 33.89 18.51 -12.97
C ALA A 242 34.50 18.33 -11.57
N ASP A 243 35.80 18.53 -11.54
CA ASP A 243 36.77 18.44 -10.45
C ASP A 243 36.27 18.77 -9.02
#